data_AF-A0AAW7BLX4-F1
#
_entry.id   AF-A0AAW7BLX4-F1
#
_cell.length_a   1.000
_cell.length_b   1.000
_cell.length_c   1.000
_cell.angle_alpha   90.00
_cell.angle_beta   90.00
_cell.angle_gamma   90.00
#
_symmetry.space_group_name_H-M   'P 1'
#
loop_
_entity.id
_entity.type
_entity.pdbx_description
1 polymer ?
#
loop_
_entity_poly.entity_id
_entity_poly.type
_entity_poly.pdbx_seq_one_letter_code
_entity_poly.pdbx_strand_id
1 'polypeptide(L)'
;MRSVNLAVMFAVSVISALSGAFNLLNGVKHYPNSLPLTMLLVGLSLISFAYALLLLKPAEKGSPGQWLILLLYAVSAVSGTVACGILGTLPYIMQSMDLSLTPALNHLSLPFLACAFLAVVPYVLAFVYLRRQSAALRLNAGQ
;
A
#
# COMPACT_ATOMS: atom_id res chain seq x y z
N MET A 1 24.74 -4.91 6.20
CA MET A 1 23.73 -4.86 5.11
C MET A 1 22.29 -4.91 5.63
N ARG A 2 21.89 -5.90 6.45
CA ARG A 2 20.51 -5.99 6.99
C ARG A 2 20.07 -4.80 7.85
N SER A 3 20.94 -4.29 8.73
CA SER A 3 20.68 -3.11 9.57
C SER A 3 20.46 -1.83 8.76
N VAL A 4 21.24 -1.65 7.69
CA VAL A 4 21.12 -0.52 6.76
C VAL A 4 19.78 -0.58 6.01
N ASN A 5 19.39 -1.74 5.49
CA ASN A 5 18.09 -1.91 4.81
C ASN A 5 16.91 -1.64 5.75
N LEU A 6 17.02 -2.07 7.01
CA LEU A 6 16.00 -1.81 8.02
C LEU A 6 15.90 -0.31 8.31
N ALA A 7 17.02 0.38 8.51
CA ALA A 7 17.07 1.82 8.74
C ALA A 7 16.48 2.61 7.56
N VAL A 8 16.83 2.24 6.32
CA VAL A 8 16.27 2.85 5.11
C VAL A 8 14.76 2.67 5.04
N MET A 9 14.25 1.47 5.28
CA MET A 9 12.82 1.19 5.17
C MET A 9 12.02 1.86 6.29
N PHE A 10 12.58 1.95 7.50
CA PHE A 10 12.00 2.76 8.57
C PHE A 10 11.99 4.25 8.21
N ALA A 11 13.08 4.77 7.67
CA ALA A 11 13.17 6.17 7.25
C ALA A 11 12.13 6.49 6.17
N VAL A 12 12.02 5.64 5.14
CA VAL A 12 11.00 5.78 4.07
C VAL A 12 9.60 5.72 4.66
N SER A 13 9.33 4.80 5.60
CA SER A 13 8.04 4.71 6.27
C SER A 13 7.68 6.00 7.01
N VAL A 14 8.60 6.52 7.81
CA VAL A 14 8.38 7.71 8.64
C VAL A 14 8.24 8.96 7.78
N ILE A 15 9.13 9.15 6.80
CA ILE A 15 9.08 10.29 5.89
C ILE A 15 7.76 10.28 5.10
N SER A 16 7.37 9.12 4.56
CA SER A 16 6.11 8.99 3.80
C SER A 16 4.89 9.30 4.66
N ALA A 17 4.86 8.81 5.91
CA ALA A 17 3.77 9.09 6.85
C ALA A 17 3.68 10.59 7.21
N LEU A 18 4.82 11.23 7.49
CA LEU A 18 4.90 12.65 7.80
C LEU A 18 4.49 13.52 6.60
N SER A 19 4.99 13.20 5.41
CA SER A 19 4.61 13.89 4.17
C SER A 19 3.12 13.70 3.86
N GLY A 20 2.58 12.51 4.08
CA GLY A 20 1.16 12.23 3.91
C GLY A 20 0.30 13.03 4.88
N ALA A 21 0.68 13.08 6.16
CA ALA A 21 -0.01 13.86 7.18
C ALA A 21 0.02 15.36 6.88
N PHE A 22 1.19 15.89 6.51
CA PHE A 22 1.34 17.30 6.13
C PHE A 22 0.50 17.65 4.90
N ASN A 23 0.50 16.77 3.89
CA ASN A 23 -0.29 16.95 2.68
C ASN A 23 -1.80 16.83 2.94
N LEU A 24 -2.24 15.99 3.89
CA LEU A 24 -3.64 15.92 4.29
C LEU A 24 -4.08 17.19 5.02
N LEU A 25 -3.25 17.70 5.93
CA LEU A 25 -3.56 18.89 6.73
C LEU A 25 -3.59 20.18 5.88
N ASN A 26 -2.68 20.30 4.91
CA ASN A 26 -2.51 21.53 4.13
C ASN A 26 -3.09 21.43 2.71
N GLY A 27 -3.09 20.23 2.10
CA GLY A 27 -3.39 20.04 0.69
C GLY A 27 -4.88 19.97 0.36
N VAL A 28 -5.74 19.47 1.27
CA VAL A 28 -7.18 19.30 1.02
C VAL A 28 -7.87 20.65 0.73
N LYS A 29 -7.31 21.75 1.24
CA LYS A 29 -7.86 23.09 1.02
C LYS A 29 -7.40 23.76 -0.28
N HIS A 30 -6.31 23.29 -0.91
CA HIS A 30 -5.63 24.06 -1.98
C HIS A 30 -5.36 23.28 -3.26
N TYR A 31 -5.32 21.94 -3.23
CA TYR A 31 -4.93 21.13 -4.38
C TYR A 31 -5.84 19.92 -4.58
N PRO A 32 -6.40 19.71 -5.78
CA PRO A 32 -7.22 18.55 -6.09
C PRO A 32 -6.40 17.23 -6.10
N ASN A 33 -5.07 17.32 -6.21
CA ASN A 33 -4.15 16.18 -6.15
C ASN A 33 -3.75 15.78 -4.72
N SER A 34 -4.22 16.48 -3.70
CA SER A 34 -3.83 16.21 -2.31
C SER A 34 -4.30 14.84 -1.82
N LEU A 35 -5.55 14.48 -2.07
CA LEU A 35 -6.12 13.17 -1.69
C LEU A 35 -5.40 11.96 -2.31
N PRO A 36 -5.17 11.87 -3.63
CA PRO A 36 -4.47 10.73 -4.22
C PRO A 36 -3.03 10.63 -3.73
N LEU A 37 -2.34 11.77 -3.57
CA LEU A 37 -0.97 11.81 -3.07
C LEU A 37 -0.89 11.31 -1.63
N THR A 38 -1.83 11.70 -0.77
CA THR A 38 -1.90 11.20 0.61
C THR A 38 -2.13 9.69 0.65
N MET A 39 -3.03 9.16 -0.17
CA MET A 39 -3.25 7.72 -0.26
C MET A 39 -1.99 6.99 -0.74
N LEU A 40 -1.29 7.52 -1.73
CA LEU A 40 -0.04 6.92 -2.20
C LEU A 40 1.04 6.90 -1.11
N LEU A 41 1.18 7.99 -0.35
CA LEU A 41 2.12 8.11 0.77
C LEU A 41 1.78 7.18 1.95
N VAL A 42 0.49 7.01 2.24
CA VAL A 42 0.02 6.04 3.24
C VAL A 42 0.37 4.62 2.78
N GLY A 43 0.04 4.25 1.54
CA GLY A 43 0.39 2.95 0.97
C GLY A 43 1.90 2.68 1.03
N LEU A 44 2.73 3.66 0.67
CA LEU A 44 4.18 3.56 0.74
C LEU A 44 4.70 3.41 2.18
N SER A 45 4.11 4.13 3.14
CA SER A 45 4.51 3.99 4.55
C SER A 45 4.23 2.57 5.08
N LEU A 46 3.05 2.03 4.76
CA LEU A 46 2.62 0.72 5.22
C LEU A 46 3.45 -0.41 4.61
N ILE A 47 3.82 -0.32 3.33
CA ILE A 47 4.62 -1.35 2.67
C ILE A 47 6.07 -1.35 3.16
N SER A 48 6.66 -0.16 3.38
CA SER A 48 8.00 -0.04 3.95
C SER A 48 8.03 -0.51 5.40
N PHE A 49 6.99 -0.25 6.18
CA PHE A 49 6.86 -0.76 7.54
C PHE A 49 6.68 -2.29 7.57
N ALA A 50 5.82 -2.85 6.71
CA ALA A 50 5.64 -4.30 6.58
C ALA A 50 6.96 -5.01 6.23
N TYR A 51 7.74 -4.41 5.33
CA TYR A 51 9.04 -4.95 4.94
C TYR A 51 10.08 -4.83 6.05
N ALA A 52 10.09 -3.73 6.82
CA ALA A 52 10.94 -3.60 7.99
C ALA A 52 10.61 -4.66 9.07
N LEU A 53 9.32 -4.98 9.25
CA LEU A 53 8.87 -6.06 10.12
C LEU A 53 9.30 -7.44 9.64
N LEU A 54 9.21 -7.73 8.33
CA LEU A 54 9.78 -8.97 7.76
C LEU A 54 11.28 -9.09 8.02
N LEU A 55 12.01 -7.98 7.91
CA LEU A 55 13.44 -7.93 8.23
C LEU A 55 13.72 -8.12 9.71
N LEU A 56 12.74 -8.01 10.61
CA LEU A 56 12.84 -8.36 12.02
C LEU A 56 12.41 -9.84 12.18
N LYS A 57 13.41 -10.73 12.24
CA LYS A 57 13.26 -12.20 12.44
C LYS A 57 12.21 -12.62 13.51
N PRO A 58 11.95 -11.87 14.59
CA PRO A 58 10.90 -12.21 15.56
C PRO A 58 9.47 -12.17 14.99
N ALA A 59 9.19 -11.32 13.99
CA ALA A 59 7.85 -11.15 13.42
C ALA A 59 7.44 -12.31 12.49
N GLU A 60 8.42 -13.01 11.88
CA GLU A 60 8.18 -14.20 11.05
C GLU A 60 7.88 -15.48 11.86
N LYS A 61 8.32 -15.54 13.13
CA LYS A 61 8.21 -16.75 13.96
C LYS A 61 6.86 -16.92 14.65
N GLY A 62 6.09 -15.83 14.82
CA GLY A 62 4.78 -15.84 15.45
C GLY A 62 3.64 -15.70 14.44
N SER A 63 2.60 -16.51 14.56
CA SER A 63 1.36 -16.35 13.78
C SER A 63 0.80 -14.91 13.80
N PRO A 64 0.78 -14.13 14.91
CA PRO A 64 0.25 -12.78 14.88
C PRO A 64 1.09 -11.79 14.06
N GLY A 65 2.42 -11.97 14.01
CA GLY A 65 3.30 -11.10 13.24
C GLY A 65 3.11 -11.29 11.73
N GLN A 66 2.93 -12.53 11.29
CA GLN A 66 2.63 -12.85 9.89
C GLN A 66 1.30 -12.26 9.43
N TRP A 67 0.25 -12.36 10.26
CA TRP A 67 -1.05 -11.73 9.98
C TRP A 67 -0.98 -10.22 9.92
N LEU A 68 -0.22 -9.59 10.82
CA LEU A 68 0.00 -8.14 10.82
C LEU A 68 0.69 -7.69 9.52
N ILE A 69 1.74 -8.40 9.09
CA ILE A 69 2.44 -8.12 7.84
C ILE A 69 1.47 -8.25 6.65
N LEU A 70 0.66 -9.31 6.61
CA LEU A 70 -0.32 -9.52 5.55
C LEU A 70 -1.36 -8.40 5.49
N LEU A 71 -1.84 -7.97 6.66
CA LEU A 71 -2.77 -6.85 6.80
C LEU A 71 -2.16 -5.55 6.26
N LEU A 72 -0.91 -5.24 6.62
CA LEU A 72 -0.22 -4.05 6.15
C LEU A 72 -0.05 -4.04 4.62
N TYR A 73 0.28 -5.19 4.02
CA TYR A 73 0.33 -5.33 2.56
C TYR A 73 -1.05 -5.15 1.91
N ALA A 74 -2.10 -5.73 2.50
CA ALA A 74 -3.47 -5.59 1.99
C ALA A 74 -3.94 -4.14 2.03
N VAL A 75 -3.73 -3.44 3.16
CA VAL A 75 -4.12 -2.03 3.31
C VAL A 75 -3.30 -1.14 2.37
N SER A 76 -2.01 -1.44 2.20
CA SER A 76 -1.16 -0.73 1.22
C SER A 76 -1.66 -0.91 -0.21
N ALA A 77 -2.05 -2.13 -0.60
CA ALA A 77 -2.62 -2.45 -1.89
C ALA A 77 -3.92 -1.64 -2.15
N VAL A 78 -4.86 -1.66 -1.19
CA VAL A 78 -6.10 -0.86 -1.27
C VAL A 78 -5.77 0.62 -1.42
N SER A 79 -4.84 1.14 -0.62
CA SER A 79 -4.45 2.54 -0.67
C SER A 79 -3.89 2.94 -2.05
N GLY A 80 -3.05 2.10 -2.65
CA GLY A 80 -2.53 2.30 -4.01
C GLY A 80 -3.62 2.27 -5.09
N THR A 81 -4.60 1.37 -4.98
CA THR A 81 -5.73 1.32 -5.93
C THR A 81 -6.59 2.58 -5.87
N VAL A 82 -6.85 3.08 -4.66
CA VAL A 82 -7.64 4.30 -4.44
C VAL A 82 -6.88 5.52 -4.96
N ALA A 83 -5.58 5.63 -4.66
CA ALA A 83 -4.74 6.72 -5.17
C ALA A 83 -4.74 6.80 -6.70
N CYS A 84 -4.55 5.64 -7.35
CA CYS A 84 -4.54 5.53 -8.80
C CYS A 84 -5.92 5.81 -9.43
N GLY A 85 -7.00 5.31 -8.82
CA GLY A 85 -8.37 5.61 -9.24
C GLY A 85 -8.68 7.11 -9.21
N ILE A 86 -8.28 7.80 -8.13
CA ILE A 86 -8.49 9.24 -7.99
C ILE A 86 -7.63 10.02 -9.02
N LEU A 87 -6.38 9.62 -9.26
CA LEU A 87 -5.52 10.20 -10.31
C LEU A 87 -6.10 10.05 -11.72
N GLY A 88 -6.72 8.91 -12.01
CA GLY A 88 -7.39 8.68 -13.30
C GLY A 88 -8.63 9.57 -13.52
N THR A 89 -9.25 10.07 -12.44
CA THR A 89 -10.45 10.92 -12.50
C THR A 89 -10.18 12.41 -12.50
N LEU A 90 -8.98 12.83 -12.11
CA LEU A 90 -8.56 14.23 -12.04
C LEU A 90 -8.73 15.04 -13.34
N PRO A 91 -8.39 14.50 -14.52
CA PRO A 91 -8.62 15.19 -15.79
C PRO A 91 -10.10 15.49 -16.06
N TYR A 92 -10.98 14.56 -15.69
CA TYR A 92 -12.44 14.69 -15.88
C TYR A 92 -13.05 15.71 -14.91
N ILE A 93 -12.61 15.71 -13.66
CA ILE A 93 -13.04 16.68 -12.63
C ILE A 93 -12.59 18.11 -13.02
N MET A 94 -11.42 18.26 -13.64
CA MET A 94 -10.94 19.56 -14.11
C MET A 94 -11.64 20.07 -15.39
N GLN A 95 -12.19 19.18 -16.22
CA GLN A 95 -12.78 19.55 -17.51
C GLN A 95 -14.30 19.70 -17.52
N SER A 96 -15.04 19.25 -16.50
CA SER A 96 -16.51 19.27 -16.53
C SER A 96 -17.12 19.96 -15.32
N MET A 97 -17.77 21.10 -15.54
CA MET A 97 -18.62 21.78 -14.55
C MET A 97 -19.98 21.10 -14.36
N ASP A 98 -20.34 20.10 -15.18
CA ASP A 98 -21.55 19.29 -15.03
C ASP A 98 -21.20 17.79 -15.11
N LEU A 99 -20.85 17.18 -13.98
CA LEU A 99 -20.57 15.74 -13.91
C LEU A 99 -21.87 14.94 -13.86
N SER A 100 -22.23 14.29 -14.96
CA SER A 100 -23.07 13.10 -14.89
C SER A 100 -22.25 11.94 -14.33
N LEU A 101 -22.79 11.26 -13.31
CA LEU A 101 -22.10 10.20 -12.56
C LEU A 101 -21.70 8.99 -13.44
N THR A 102 -22.48 8.75 -14.50
CA THR A 102 -22.41 7.58 -15.38
C THR A 102 -21.14 7.51 -16.25
N PRO A 103 -20.75 8.55 -17.00
CA PRO A 103 -19.51 8.53 -17.78
C PRO A 103 -18.24 8.52 -16.92
N ALA A 104 -18.26 9.17 -15.74
CA ALA A 104 -17.14 9.14 -14.80
C ALA A 104 -16.88 7.72 -14.28
N LEU A 105 -17.93 6.96 -13.96
CA LEU A 105 -17.81 5.56 -13.51
C LEU A 105 -17.25 4.63 -14.60
N ASN A 106 -17.65 4.85 -15.85
CA ASN A 106 -17.22 4.01 -16.97
C ASN A 106 -15.72 4.20 -17.27
N HIS A 107 -15.21 5.44 -17.20
CA HIS A 107 -13.78 5.74 -17.33
C HIS A 107 -12.96 5.36 -16.10
N LEU A 108 -13.58 5.26 -14.91
CA LEU A 108 -12.96 4.79 -13.67
C LEU A 108 -12.62 3.30 -13.71
N SER A 109 -13.46 2.51 -14.38
CA SER A 109 -13.39 1.04 -14.35
C SER A 109 -12.02 0.50 -14.78
N LEU A 110 -11.47 1.00 -15.89
CA LEU A 110 -10.23 0.50 -16.49
C LEU A 110 -8.94 0.84 -15.70
N PRO A 111 -8.68 2.09 -15.28
CA PRO A 111 -7.54 2.42 -14.42
C PRO A 111 -7.67 1.79 -13.03
N PHE A 112 -8.88 1.70 -12.48
CA PHE A 112 -9.11 1.03 -11.20
C PHE A 112 -8.84 -0.47 -11.29
N LEU A 113 -9.27 -1.14 -12.38
CA LEU A 113 -8.97 -2.56 -12.62
C LEU A 113 -7.46 -2.79 -12.78
N ALA A 114 -6.79 -1.98 -13.61
CA ALA A 114 -5.36 -2.11 -13.87
C ALA A 114 -4.52 -1.94 -12.59
N CYS A 115 -4.86 -0.93 -11.79
CA CYS A 115 -4.20 -0.70 -10.50
C CYS A 115 -4.56 -1.76 -9.45
N ALA A 116 -5.79 -2.30 -9.47
CA ALA A 116 -6.15 -3.45 -8.64
C ALA A 116 -5.33 -4.69 -8.98
N PHE A 117 -5.15 -5.01 -10.26
CA PHE A 117 -4.28 -6.12 -10.67
C PHE A 117 -2.83 -5.93 -10.20
N LEU A 118 -2.26 -4.75 -10.40
CA LEU A 118 -0.90 -4.42 -9.96
C LEU A 118 -0.74 -4.50 -8.43
N ALA A 119 -1.77 -4.12 -7.67
CA ALA A 119 -1.76 -4.15 -6.21
C ALA A 119 -1.93 -5.58 -5.64
N VAL A 120 -2.61 -6.48 -6.35
CA VAL A 120 -2.82 -7.87 -5.93
C VAL A 120 -1.55 -8.72 -6.06
N VAL A 121 -0.71 -8.47 -7.06
CA VAL A 121 0.55 -9.22 -7.30
C VAL A 121 1.46 -9.26 -6.06
N PRO A 122 1.85 -8.13 -5.43
CA PRO A 122 2.73 -8.16 -4.26
C PRO A 122 2.07 -8.83 -3.05
N TYR A 123 0.76 -8.71 -2.88
CA TYR A 123 0.02 -9.38 -1.82
C TYR A 123 0.02 -10.91 -1.99
N VAL A 124 -0.26 -11.41 -3.20
CA VAL A 124 -0.23 -12.84 -3.52
C VAL A 124 1.17 -13.40 -3.32
N LEU A 125 2.20 -12.67 -3.74
CA LEU A 125 3.60 -13.08 -3.55
C LEU A 125 3.96 -13.19 -2.06
N ALA A 126 3.58 -12.19 -1.25
CA ALA A 126 3.81 -12.21 0.19
C ALA A 126 3.07 -13.38 0.88
N PHE A 127 1.83 -13.65 0.46
CA PHE A 127 1.05 -14.78 0.97
C PHE A 127 1.72 -16.13 0.64
N VAL A 128 2.16 -16.33 -0.61
CA VAL A 128 2.85 -17.56 -1.02
C VAL A 128 4.17 -17.73 -0.25
N TYR A 129 4.93 -16.66 -0.09
CA TYR A 129 6.18 -16.66 0.67
C TYR A 129 5.96 -17.10 2.13
N LEU A 130 5.01 -16.47 2.83
CA LEU A 130 4.69 -16.82 4.22
C LEU A 130 4.14 -18.23 4.36
N ARG A 131 3.32 -18.72 3.41
CA ARG A 131 2.84 -20.11 3.42
C ARG A 131 3.98 -21.11 3.30
N ARG A 132 4.92 -20.87 2.38
CA ARG A 132 6.09 -21.74 2.18
C ARG A 132 6.98 -21.77 3.42
N GLN A 133 7.21 -20.62 4.04
CA GLN A 133 8.00 -20.52 5.26
C GLN A 133 7.34 -21.23 6.44
N SER A 134 6.02 -21.09 6.59
CA SER A 134 5.23 -21.78 7.62
C SER A 134 5.30 -23.31 7.44
N ALA A 135 5.25 -23.79 6.20
CA ALA A 135 5.42 -25.21 5.89
C ALA A 135 6.84 -25.72 6.23
N ALA A 136 7.89 -24.94 5.90
CA ALA A 136 9.27 -25.28 6.23
C ALA A 136 9.56 -25.30 7.74
N LEU A 137 8.97 -24.37 8.51
CA LEU A 137 9.09 -24.34 9.98
C LEU A 137 8.39 -25.53 10.65
N ARG A 138 7.25 -26.00 10.11
CA ARG A 138 6.56 -27.19 10.63
C ARG A 138 7.34 -28.48 10.40
N LEU A 139 8.06 -28.60 9.28
CA LEU A 139 8.90 -29.76 8.99
C LEU A 139 10.12 -29.86 9.94
N ASN A 140 10.73 -28.73 10.28
CA ASN A 140 11.88 -28.69 11.21
C ASN A 140 11.50 -28.85 12.70
N ALA A 141 10.23 -28.62 13.07
CA ALA A 141 9.76 -28.79 14.46
C ALA A 141 9.30 -30.22 14.78
N GLY A 142 9.24 -31.10 13.78
CA GLY A 142 8.88 -32.52 13.92
C GLY A 142 10.08 -33.48 13.88
N GLN A 143 11.31 -32.97 13.86
CA GLN A 143 12.56 -33.70 14.08
C GLN A 143 13.10 -33.39 15.47
#